data_AF-A0A6P1R7Q5-F1
#
_entry.id   AF-A0A6P1R7Q5-F1
#
_cell.length_a   1.000
_cell.length_b   1.000
_cell.length_c   1.000
_cell.angle_alpha   90.00
_cell.angle_beta   90.00
_cell.angle_gamma   90.00
#
_symmetry.space_group_name_H-M   'P 1'
#
loop_
_entity.id
_entity.type
_entity.pdbx_description
1 polymer ?
#
loop_
_entity_poly.entity_id
_entity_poly.type
_entity_poly.pdbx_seq_one_letter_code
_entity_poly.pdbx_strand_id
1 'polypeptide(L)'
;MTDQAANDGTGAPLALGIALLLGVFASLVTAPGAEGLYGAFLAALMLAIATHDARHYLIPNELTGTAFALALLRAAAFVPDIGLEALIGPLARAAAVALPLLLLMVLYRRWRGRDGLGLGDVKLAAVCGAWLDLATVAAVIELAALLAIGAYAANAALQGRPLRATAFLPFGLFLAPAIWIGWLGETWYANWLGGWPG
;
A
#
# COMPACT_ATOMS: atom_id res chain seq x y z
N MET A 1 6.42 14.63 36.43
CA MET A 1 6.18 13.28 35.89
C MET A 1 4.78 13.09 35.31
N THR A 2 3.97 14.17 35.18
CA THR A 2 2.60 14.14 34.64
C THR A 2 2.49 14.55 33.16
N ASP A 3 3.48 15.27 32.60
CA ASP A 3 3.41 15.76 31.22
C ASP A 3 3.75 14.71 30.15
N GLN A 4 4.54 13.69 30.49
CA GLN A 4 5.00 12.71 29.51
C GLN A 4 3.89 11.72 29.11
N ALA A 5 3.05 11.30 30.08
CA ALA A 5 1.90 10.44 29.82
C ALA A 5 0.75 11.15 29.07
N ALA A 6 0.68 12.49 29.14
CA ALA A 6 -0.32 13.28 28.41
C ALA A 6 0.07 13.51 26.94
N ASN A 7 1.37 13.62 26.64
CA ASN A 7 1.89 13.84 25.29
C ASN A 7 1.81 12.58 24.41
N ASP A 8 1.95 11.39 25.01
CA ASP A 8 1.95 10.12 24.30
C ASP A 8 0.56 9.75 23.72
N GLY A 9 -0.52 10.25 24.33
CA GLY A 9 -1.90 9.95 23.93
C GLY A 9 -2.44 10.79 22.76
N THR A 10 -2.00 12.04 22.61
CA THR A 10 -2.45 12.98 21.57
C THR A 10 -1.52 13.04 20.36
N GLY A 11 -0.22 12.73 20.53
CA GLY A 11 0.75 12.80 19.44
C GLY A 11 0.45 11.85 18.28
N ALA A 12 0.09 10.59 18.59
CA ALA A 12 -0.24 9.59 17.57
C ALA A 12 -1.49 9.94 16.73
N PRO A 13 -2.66 10.26 17.31
CA PRO A 13 -3.83 10.64 16.51
C PRO A 13 -3.61 11.95 15.75
N LEU A 14 -2.86 12.90 16.29
CA LEU A 14 -2.50 14.13 15.58
C LEU A 14 -1.64 13.83 14.36
N ALA A 15 -0.60 13.00 14.50
CA ALA A 15 0.26 12.61 13.38
C ALA A 15 -0.53 11.90 12.27
N LEU A 16 -1.47 11.02 12.64
CA LEU A 16 -2.35 10.36 11.68
C LEU A 16 -3.30 11.34 10.98
N GLY A 17 -3.86 12.30 11.73
CA GLY A 17 -4.68 13.37 11.16
C GLY A 17 -3.90 14.22 10.15
N ILE A 18 -2.67 14.60 10.49
CA ILE A 18 -1.78 15.36 9.60
C ILE A 18 -1.42 14.52 8.37
N ALA A 19 -1.03 13.25 8.53
CA ALA A 19 -0.71 12.37 7.41
C ALA A 19 -1.91 12.19 6.46
N LEU A 20 -3.12 12.04 7.01
CA LEU A 20 -4.34 11.97 6.21
C LEU A 20 -4.58 13.26 5.43
N LEU A 21 -4.51 14.42 6.10
CA LEU A 21 -4.71 15.72 5.46
C LEU A 21 -3.70 15.97 4.35
N LEU A 22 -2.42 15.64 4.58
CA LEU A 22 -1.38 15.71 3.57
C LEU A 22 -1.65 14.76 2.40
N GLY A 23 -2.09 13.53 2.68
CA GLY A 23 -2.44 12.55 1.65
C GLY A 23 -3.60 13.00 0.78
N VAL A 24 -4.67 13.52 1.39
CA VAL A 24 -5.82 14.10 0.68
C VAL A 24 -5.39 15.31 -0.14
N PHE A 25 -4.65 16.23 0.46
CA PHE A 25 -4.18 17.44 -0.22
C PHE A 25 -3.29 17.11 -1.42
N ALA A 26 -2.28 16.26 -1.24
CA ALA A 26 -1.39 15.83 -2.32
C ALA A 26 -2.15 15.13 -3.45
N SER A 27 -3.15 14.30 -3.13
CA SER A 27 -3.97 13.62 -4.15
C SER A 27 -4.77 14.61 -5.00
N LEU A 28 -5.39 15.61 -4.36
CA LEU A 28 -6.19 16.63 -5.06
C LEU A 28 -5.34 17.60 -5.89
N VAL A 29 -4.11 17.89 -5.45
CA VAL A 29 -3.17 18.74 -6.19
C VAL A 29 -2.58 17.99 -7.39
N THR A 30 -2.21 16.72 -7.22
CA THR A 30 -1.59 15.93 -8.29
C THR A 30 -2.58 15.57 -9.39
N ALA A 31 -3.84 15.27 -9.05
CA ALA A 31 -4.92 15.04 -10.02
C ALA A 31 -6.17 15.88 -9.69
N PRO A 32 -6.37 17.02 -10.36
CA PRO A 32 -7.58 17.81 -10.19
C PRO A 32 -8.84 17.03 -10.61
N GLY A 33 -9.92 17.15 -9.82
CA GLY A 33 -11.22 16.57 -10.13
C GLY A 33 -11.47 15.21 -9.51
N ALA A 34 -12.24 14.35 -10.20
CA ALA A 34 -12.67 13.07 -9.67
C ALA A 34 -11.49 12.11 -9.40
N GLU A 35 -10.46 12.12 -10.25
CA GLU A 35 -9.29 11.23 -10.12
C GLU A 35 -8.53 11.48 -8.80
N GLY A 36 -8.37 12.75 -8.40
CA GLY A 36 -7.80 13.10 -7.09
C GLY A 36 -8.64 12.66 -5.91
N LEU A 37 -9.97 12.58 -6.07
CA LEU A 37 -10.86 12.06 -5.02
C LEU A 37 -10.64 10.56 -4.81
N TYR A 38 -10.49 9.78 -5.89
CA TYR A 38 -10.10 8.37 -5.80
C TYR A 38 -8.75 8.21 -5.09
N GLY A 39 -7.77 9.05 -5.43
CA GLY A 39 -6.48 9.10 -4.74
C GLY A 39 -6.57 9.46 -3.26
N ALA A 40 -7.44 10.40 -2.89
CA ALA A 40 -7.67 10.80 -1.51
C ALA A 40 -8.31 9.67 -0.69
N PHE A 41 -9.29 8.95 -1.25
CA PHE A 41 -9.85 7.75 -0.62
C PHE A 41 -8.81 6.63 -0.50
N LEU A 42 -7.97 6.44 -1.52
CA LEU A 42 -6.86 5.50 -1.47
C LEU A 42 -5.89 5.87 -0.33
N ALA A 43 -5.52 7.13 -0.18
CA ALA A 43 -4.65 7.61 0.90
C ALA A 43 -5.22 7.24 2.28
N ALA A 44 -6.52 7.49 2.48
CA ALA A 44 -7.22 7.18 3.72
C ALA A 44 -7.23 5.67 4.00
N LEU A 45 -7.52 4.84 2.99
CA LEU A 45 -7.53 3.39 3.11
C LEU A 45 -6.13 2.82 3.40
N MET A 46 -5.11 3.32 2.69
CA MET A 46 -3.72 2.88 2.90
C MET A 46 -3.21 3.26 4.29
N LEU A 47 -3.54 4.46 4.78
CA LEU A 47 -3.22 4.87 6.15
C LEU A 47 -3.94 4.02 7.20
N ALA A 48 -5.23 3.71 6.98
CA ALA A 48 -5.99 2.84 7.86
C ALA A 48 -5.43 1.40 7.89
N ILE A 49 -5.04 0.84 6.73
CA ILE A 49 -4.40 -0.47 6.65
C ILE A 49 -3.05 -0.46 7.36
N ALA A 50 -2.20 0.54 7.08
CA ALA A 50 -0.88 0.65 7.69
C ALA A 50 -0.94 0.75 9.22
N THR A 51 -1.87 1.57 9.74
CA THR A 51 -2.05 1.73 11.19
C THR A 51 -2.61 0.48 11.86
N HIS A 52 -3.50 -0.24 11.19
CA HIS A 52 -4.02 -1.50 11.70
C HIS A 52 -2.94 -2.59 11.69
N ASP A 53 -2.15 -2.68 10.61
CA ASP A 53 -1.05 -3.64 10.48
C ASP A 53 0.05 -3.38 11.52
N ALA A 54 0.41 -2.11 11.77
CA ALA A 54 1.39 -1.74 12.79
C ALA A 54 0.99 -2.16 14.21
N ARG A 55 -0.31 -2.20 14.51
CA ARG A 55 -0.84 -2.51 15.86
C ARG A 55 -1.17 -3.98 16.05
N HIS A 56 -1.69 -4.63 15.02
CA HIS A 56 -2.28 -5.96 15.12
C HIS A 56 -1.62 -7.01 14.24
N TYR A 57 -0.62 -6.64 13.40
CA TYR A 57 0.01 -7.52 12.41
C TYR A 57 -1.01 -8.23 11.52
N LEU A 58 -2.13 -7.55 11.26
CA LEU A 58 -3.27 -8.09 10.53
C LEU A 58 -3.81 -7.00 9.62
N ILE A 59 -4.04 -7.37 8.36
CA ILE A 59 -4.62 -6.51 7.34
C ILE A 59 -6.11 -6.84 7.22
N PRO A 60 -7.03 -5.91 7.55
CA PRO A 60 -8.48 -6.15 7.49
C PRO A 60 -8.96 -6.45 6.06
N ASN A 61 -9.83 -7.45 5.93
CA ASN A 61 -10.41 -7.85 4.65
C ASN A 61 -11.33 -6.78 4.08
N GLU A 62 -12.00 -6.04 4.96
CA GLU A 62 -12.95 -4.99 4.63
C GLU A 62 -12.22 -3.81 3.99
N LEU A 63 -11.08 -3.40 4.57
CA LEU A 63 -10.27 -2.29 4.05
C LEU A 63 -9.59 -2.65 2.72
N THR A 64 -9.01 -3.85 2.63
CA THR A 64 -8.40 -4.33 1.37
C THR A 64 -9.44 -4.53 0.28
N GLY A 65 -10.61 -5.11 0.60
CA GLY A 65 -11.72 -5.26 -0.32
C GLY A 65 -12.28 -3.91 -0.79
N THR A 66 -12.38 -2.93 0.11
CA THR A 66 -12.81 -1.56 -0.25
C THR A 66 -11.79 -0.89 -1.17
N ALA A 67 -10.49 -1.01 -0.88
CA ALA A 67 -9.43 -0.46 -1.74
C ALA A 67 -9.41 -1.11 -3.12
N PHE A 68 -9.65 -2.41 -3.20
CA PHE A 68 -9.78 -3.14 -4.46
C PHE A 68 -11.01 -2.70 -5.26
N ALA A 69 -12.18 -2.62 -4.61
CA ALA A 69 -13.41 -2.14 -5.24
C ALA A 69 -13.25 -0.70 -5.75
N LEU A 70 -12.56 0.16 -4.98
CA LEU A 70 -12.26 1.53 -5.39
C LEU A 70 -11.39 1.59 -6.66
N ALA A 71 -10.41 0.69 -6.81
CA ALA A 71 -9.64 0.56 -8.05
C ALA A 71 -10.51 0.19 -9.25
N LEU A 72 -11.45 -0.76 -9.08
CA LEU A 72 -12.36 -1.16 -10.15
C LEU A 72 -13.34 -0.04 -10.52
N LEU A 73 -13.85 0.69 -9.53
CA LEU A 73 -14.70 1.87 -9.75
C LEU A 73 -13.96 2.98 -10.48
N ARG A 74 -12.68 3.22 -10.13
CA ARG A 74 -11.82 4.15 -10.86
C ARG A 74 -11.62 3.71 -12.30
N ALA A 75 -11.30 2.44 -12.54
CA ALA A 75 -11.12 1.92 -13.89
C ALA A 75 -12.39 2.08 -14.74
N ALA A 76 -13.56 1.76 -14.18
CA ALA A 76 -14.84 1.97 -14.85
C ALA A 76 -15.18 3.44 -15.12
N ALA A 77 -14.60 4.39 -14.37
CA ALA A 77 -14.86 5.83 -14.52
C ALA A 77 -13.93 6.50 -15.54
N PHE A 78 -12.69 6.01 -15.72
CA PHE A 78 -11.66 6.69 -16.52
C PHE A 78 -11.13 5.90 -17.72
N VAL A 79 -11.40 4.60 -17.82
CA VAL A 79 -11.02 3.84 -19.00
C VAL A 79 -12.05 4.09 -20.11
N PRO A 80 -11.62 4.46 -21.34
CA PRO A 80 -12.54 4.77 -22.45
C PRO A 80 -13.43 3.60 -22.91
N ASP A 81 -13.11 2.38 -22.50
CA ASP A 81 -13.80 1.15 -22.90
C ASP A 81 -15.20 1.05 -22.29
N ILE A 82 -16.17 0.61 -23.10
CA ILE A 82 -17.57 0.56 -22.71
C ILE A 82 -17.84 -0.75 -21.96
N GLY A 83 -17.94 -0.70 -20.62
CA GLY A 83 -18.48 -1.79 -19.80
C GLY A 83 -17.43 -2.62 -19.05
N LEU A 84 -17.63 -3.95 -18.99
CA LEU A 84 -16.79 -4.85 -18.17
C LEU A 84 -15.35 -4.99 -18.67
N GLU A 85 -15.06 -4.61 -19.92
CA GLU A 85 -13.72 -4.69 -20.51
C GLU A 85 -12.72 -3.78 -19.79
N ALA A 86 -13.17 -2.61 -19.32
CA ALA A 86 -12.38 -1.70 -18.49
C ALA A 86 -11.84 -2.35 -17.20
N LEU A 87 -12.45 -3.44 -16.73
CA LEU A 87 -12.05 -4.15 -15.52
C LEU A 87 -10.96 -5.19 -15.79
N ILE A 88 -10.78 -5.64 -17.03
CA ILE A 88 -9.85 -6.73 -17.37
C ILE A 88 -8.42 -6.33 -17.03
N GLY A 89 -8.00 -5.10 -17.37
CA GLY A 89 -6.65 -4.61 -17.08
C GLY A 89 -6.30 -4.64 -15.58
N PRO A 90 -7.06 -3.94 -14.72
CA PRO A 90 -6.85 -3.96 -13.26
C PRO A 90 -6.91 -5.37 -12.67
N LEU A 91 -7.85 -6.22 -13.10
CA LEU A 91 -7.97 -7.59 -12.62
C LEU A 91 -6.78 -8.46 -13.03
N ALA A 92 -6.32 -8.32 -14.27
CA ALA A 92 -5.16 -9.04 -14.78
C ALA A 92 -3.88 -8.64 -14.05
N ARG A 93 -3.65 -7.33 -13.84
CA ARG A 93 -2.50 -6.84 -13.06
C ARG A 93 -2.57 -7.30 -11.61
N ALA A 94 -3.73 -7.21 -10.96
CA ALA A 94 -3.92 -7.72 -9.61
C ALA A 94 -3.59 -9.21 -9.49
N ALA A 95 -4.08 -10.03 -10.43
CA ALA A 95 -3.79 -11.46 -10.48
C ALA A 95 -2.30 -11.74 -10.76
N ALA A 96 -1.69 -11.01 -11.70
CA ALA A 96 -0.28 -11.15 -12.05
C ALA A 96 0.66 -10.87 -10.86
N VAL A 97 0.26 -10.00 -9.94
CA VAL A 97 1.02 -9.67 -8.74
C VAL A 97 0.71 -10.64 -7.59
N ALA A 98 -0.57 -10.93 -7.36
CA ALA A 98 -1.00 -11.72 -6.21
C ALA A 98 -0.74 -13.23 -6.36
N LEU A 99 -0.92 -13.80 -7.56
CA LEU A 99 -0.78 -15.24 -7.77
C LEU A 99 0.65 -15.76 -7.52
N PRO A 100 1.72 -15.10 -8.01
CA PRO A 100 3.09 -15.52 -7.69
C PRO A 100 3.39 -15.46 -6.19
N LEU A 101 2.93 -14.42 -5.50
CA LEU A 101 3.11 -14.28 -4.06
C LEU A 101 2.31 -15.33 -3.27
N LEU A 102 1.10 -15.63 -3.70
CA LEU A 102 0.28 -16.70 -3.13
C LEU A 102 0.95 -18.07 -3.32
N LEU A 103 1.48 -18.33 -4.52
CA LEU A 103 2.19 -19.57 -4.82
C LEU A 103 3.46 -19.70 -3.96
N LEU A 104 4.23 -18.62 -3.85
CA LEU A 104 5.42 -18.56 -2.99
C LEU A 104 5.04 -18.83 -1.54
N MET A 105 3.98 -18.20 -1.03
CA MET A 105 3.47 -18.40 0.33
C MET A 105 3.11 -19.87 0.59
N VAL A 106 2.33 -20.49 -0.31
CA VAL A 106 1.90 -21.90 -0.18
C VAL A 106 3.09 -22.86 -0.27
N LEU A 107 4.01 -22.64 -1.21
CA LEU A 107 5.18 -23.48 -1.40
C LEU A 107 6.13 -23.38 -0.20
N TYR A 108 6.37 -22.16 0.28
CA TYR A 108 7.19 -21.91 1.47
C TYR A 108 6.59 -22.57 2.72
N ARG A 109 5.28 -22.43 2.93
CA ARG A 109 4.56 -23.10 4.02
C ARG A 109 4.73 -24.62 3.94
N ARG A 110 4.60 -25.20 2.75
CA ARG A 110 4.72 -26.65 2.54
C ARG A 110 6.14 -27.16 2.78
N TRP A 111 7.17 -26.39 2.42
CA TRP A 111 8.56 -26.82 2.56
C TRP A 111 9.14 -26.56 3.96
N ARG A 112 8.84 -25.40 4.56
CA ARG A 112 9.40 -24.97 5.84
C ARG A 112 8.48 -25.18 7.04
N GLY A 113 7.21 -25.56 6.81
CA GLY A 113 6.21 -25.78 7.86
C GLY A 113 5.80 -24.51 8.60
N ARG A 114 6.13 -23.32 8.07
CA ARG A 114 5.92 -22.01 8.70
C ARG A 114 5.48 -21.00 7.65
N ASP A 115 4.74 -19.99 8.10
CA ASP A 115 4.34 -18.88 7.24
C ASP A 115 5.49 -17.90 7.05
N GLY A 116 5.89 -17.69 5.79
CA GLY A 116 6.88 -16.69 5.41
C GLY A 116 6.25 -15.33 5.10
N LEU A 117 5.12 -15.35 4.38
CA LEU A 117 4.33 -14.17 3.98
C LEU A 117 2.89 -14.35 4.47
N GLY A 118 2.26 -13.29 4.98
CA GLY A 118 0.87 -13.34 5.40
C GLY A 118 -0.10 -13.30 4.23
N LEU A 119 -1.27 -13.92 4.36
CA LEU A 119 -2.34 -13.80 3.35
C LEU A 119 -2.81 -12.34 3.20
N GLY A 120 -2.70 -11.55 4.27
CA GLY A 120 -2.97 -10.10 4.23
C GLY A 120 -2.06 -9.38 3.24
N ASP A 121 -0.76 -9.69 3.23
CA ASP A 121 0.21 -9.08 2.32
C ASP A 121 -0.09 -9.42 0.86
N VAL A 122 -0.49 -10.66 0.59
CA VAL A 122 -0.90 -11.12 -0.75
C VAL A 122 -2.14 -10.34 -1.23
N LYS A 123 -3.12 -10.11 -0.35
CA LYS A 123 -4.31 -9.31 -0.66
C LYS A 123 -3.96 -7.85 -0.93
N LEU A 124 -3.08 -7.27 -0.13
CA LEU A 124 -2.61 -5.91 -0.33
C LEU A 124 -1.79 -5.77 -1.62
N ALA A 125 -1.02 -6.81 -1.99
CA ALA A 125 -0.33 -6.86 -3.28
C ALA A 125 -1.32 -6.98 -4.47
N ALA A 126 -2.45 -7.66 -4.29
CA ALA A 126 -3.54 -7.63 -5.28
C ALA A 126 -4.11 -6.21 -5.46
N VAL A 127 -4.31 -5.48 -4.35
CA VAL A 127 -4.71 -4.06 -4.38
C VAL A 127 -3.65 -3.22 -5.11
N CYS A 128 -2.37 -3.45 -4.83
CA CYS A 128 -1.24 -2.81 -5.51
C CYS A 128 -1.34 -2.98 -7.04
N GLY A 129 -1.51 -4.21 -7.53
CA GLY A 129 -1.68 -4.47 -8.96
C GLY A 129 -2.99 -3.94 -9.56
N ALA A 130 -4.07 -3.86 -8.78
CA ALA A 130 -5.31 -3.27 -9.25
C ALA A 130 -5.16 -1.77 -9.52
N TRP A 131 -4.42 -1.07 -8.67
CA TRP A 131 -4.21 0.38 -8.78
C TRP A 131 -3.12 0.77 -9.78
N LEU A 132 -1.97 0.11 -9.72
CA LEU A 132 -0.73 0.55 -10.35
C LEU A 132 -0.37 -0.28 -11.57
N ASP A 133 0.36 0.33 -12.50
CA ASP A 133 1.01 -0.38 -13.59
C ASP A 133 2.07 -1.35 -13.09
N LEU A 134 2.27 -2.43 -13.85
CA LEU A 134 3.12 -3.54 -13.41
C LEU A 134 4.57 -3.10 -13.14
N ALA A 135 5.07 -2.12 -13.89
CA ALA A 135 6.39 -1.53 -13.67
C ALA A 135 6.47 -0.80 -12.31
N THR A 136 5.46 0.01 -12.00
CA THR A 136 5.35 0.74 -10.73
C THR A 136 5.15 -0.22 -9.56
N VAL A 137 4.37 -1.29 -9.73
CA VAL A 137 4.20 -2.33 -8.69
C VAL A 137 5.54 -2.91 -8.26
N ALA A 138 6.41 -3.25 -9.22
CA ALA A 138 7.72 -3.79 -8.91
C ALA A 138 8.55 -2.80 -8.07
N ALA A 139 8.58 -1.52 -8.49
CA ALA A 139 9.27 -0.45 -7.76
C ALA A 139 8.68 -0.22 -6.36
N VAL A 140 7.36 -0.27 -6.21
CA VAL A 140 6.65 -0.10 -4.93
C VAL A 140 6.93 -1.25 -3.97
N ILE A 141 6.92 -2.49 -4.45
CA ILE A 141 7.25 -3.67 -3.64
C ILE A 141 8.71 -3.60 -3.19
N GLU A 142 9.63 -3.23 -4.10
CA GLU A 142 11.04 -3.06 -3.77
C GLU A 142 11.25 -1.95 -2.74
N LEU A 143 10.64 -0.78 -2.94
CA LEU A 143 10.69 0.33 -1.99
C LEU A 143 10.16 -0.09 -0.62
N ALA A 144 9.01 -0.77 -0.58
CA ALA A 144 8.43 -1.26 0.66
C ALA A 144 9.36 -2.27 1.37
N ALA A 145 9.99 -3.17 0.62
CA ALA A 145 10.94 -4.14 1.16
C ALA A 145 12.21 -3.47 1.71
N LEU A 146 12.77 -2.49 1.00
CA LEU A 146 13.93 -1.73 1.45
C LEU A 146 13.62 -0.90 2.71
N LEU A 147 12.47 -0.24 2.75
CA LEU A 147 12.01 0.51 3.93
C LEU A 147 11.79 -0.41 5.14
N ALA A 148 11.16 -1.56 4.91
CA ALA A 148 10.96 -2.59 5.91
C ALA A 148 12.29 -3.07 6.52
N ILE A 149 13.24 -3.49 5.67
CA ILE A 149 14.55 -3.97 6.10
C ILE A 149 15.35 -2.85 6.79
N GLY A 150 15.33 -1.64 6.23
CA GLY A 150 16.02 -0.48 6.78
C GLY A 150 15.49 -0.10 8.16
N ALA A 151 14.17 -0.04 8.33
CA ALA A 151 13.54 0.25 9.61
C ALA A 151 13.85 -0.84 10.64
N TYR A 152 13.83 -2.12 10.23
CA TYR A 152 14.20 -3.23 11.10
C TYR A 152 15.66 -3.14 11.55
N ALA A 153 16.58 -2.90 10.61
CA ALA A 153 18.02 -2.80 10.88
C ALA A 153 18.36 -1.59 11.77
N ALA A 154 17.78 -0.43 11.48
CA ALA A 154 17.96 0.78 12.28
C ALA A 154 17.46 0.58 13.71
N ASN A 155 16.26 0.00 13.88
CA ASN A 155 15.71 -0.28 15.20
C ASN A 155 16.57 -1.29 15.99
N ALA A 156 17.08 -2.33 15.33
CA ALA A 156 17.98 -3.29 15.96
C ALA A 156 19.30 -2.63 16.40
N ALA A 157 19.88 -1.76 15.57
CA ALA A 157 21.09 -1.01 15.89
C ALA A 157 20.89 -0.06 17.08
N LEU A 158 19.80 0.71 17.08
CA LEU A 158 19.46 1.64 18.17
C LEU A 158 19.20 0.92 19.50
N GLN A 159 18.60 -0.27 19.44
CA GLN A 159 18.31 -1.08 20.64
C GLN A 159 19.47 -2.02 21.04
N GLY A 160 20.57 -2.05 20.28
CA GLY A 160 21.68 -2.98 20.50
C GLY A 160 21.27 -4.47 20.40
N ARG A 161 20.22 -4.78 19.65
CA ARG A 161 19.69 -6.16 19.54
C ARG A 161 20.28 -6.86 18.31
N PRO A 162 20.59 -8.17 18.40
CA PRO A 162 21.04 -8.92 17.23
C PRO A 162 19.90 -9.05 16.21
N LEU A 163 20.25 -8.94 14.93
CA LEU A 163 19.33 -9.19 13.83
C LEU A 163 18.91 -10.67 13.85
N ARG A 164 17.61 -10.92 13.85
CA ARG A 164 17.04 -12.26 13.78
C ARG A 164 16.31 -12.42 12.46
N ALA A 165 16.72 -13.43 11.69
CA ALA A 165 16.03 -13.81 10.44
C ALA A 165 14.57 -14.26 10.65
N THR A 166 14.13 -14.45 11.90
CA THR A 166 12.78 -14.86 12.27
C THR A 166 11.93 -13.74 12.85
N ALA A 167 12.42 -12.49 12.83
CA ALA A 167 11.62 -11.37 13.30
C ALA A 167 10.43 -11.15 12.36
N PHE A 168 9.23 -11.07 12.94
CA PHE A 168 8.02 -10.79 12.20
C PHE A 168 7.91 -9.27 12.00
N LEU A 169 7.95 -8.82 10.76
CA LEU A 169 7.83 -7.41 10.41
C LEU A 169 6.48 -7.17 9.74
N PRO A 170 5.70 -6.15 10.14
CA PRO A 170 4.46 -5.81 9.46
C PRO A 170 4.82 -5.24 8.08
N PHE A 171 4.78 -6.07 7.03
CA PHE A 171 5.14 -5.63 5.68
C PHE A 171 4.08 -4.68 5.11
N GLY A 172 2.81 -4.91 5.45
CA GLY A 172 1.70 -4.03 5.09
C GLY A 172 1.87 -2.57 5.56
N LEU A 173 2.51 -2.34 6.71
CA LEU A 173 2.87 -1.01 7.21
C LEU A 173 3.70 -0.21 6.19
N PHE A 174 4.59 -0.86 5.46
CA PHE A 174 5.44 -0.22 4.45
C PHE A 174 4.82 -0.27 3.06
N LEU A 175 4.17 -1.39 2.72
CA LEU A 175 3.56 -1.57 1.40
C LEU A 175 2.36 -0.65 1.17
N ALA A 176 1.46 -0.50 2.16
CA ALA A 176 0.25 0.31 2.01
C ALA A 176 0.55 1.78 1.63
N PRO A 177 1.37 2.55 2.37
CA PRO A 177 1.70 3.92 1.97
C PRO A 177 2.48 3.96 0.65
N ALA A 178 3.32 2.95 0.36
CA ALA A 178 4.04 2.87 -0.90
C ALA A 178 3.11 2.70 -2.11
N ILE A 179 1.97 2.01 -1.98
CA ILE A 179 0.94 1.91 -3.04
C ILE A 179 0.40 3.30 -3.39
N TRP A 180 0.03 4.10 -2.37
CA TRP A 180 -0.48 5.44 -2.59
C TRP A 180 0.59 6.37 -3.20
N ILE A 181 1.84 6.26 -2.75
CA ILE A 181 2.97 7.00 -3.34
C ILE A 181 3.20 6.57 -4.80
N GLY A 182 3.08 5.29 -5.11
CA GLY A 182 3.16 4.78 -6.49
C GLY A 182 2.11 5.41 -7.38
N TRP A 183 0.86 5.50 -6.91
CA TRP A 183 -0.23 6.13 -7.66
C TRP A 183 0.03 7.63 -7.87
N LEU A 184 0.52 8.32 -6.83
CA LEU A 184 0.95 9.72 -6.97
C LEU A 184 2.04 9.86 -8.03
N GLY A 185 3.01 8.95 -8.06
CA GLY A 185 4.11 8.94 -9.03
C GLY A 185 3.62 8.78 -10.46
N GLU A 186 2.75 7.79 -10.71
CA GLU A 186 2.14 7.57 -12.03
C GLU A 186 1.31 8.77 -12.48
N THR A 187 0.49 9.30 -11.59
CA THR A 187 -0.41 10.41 -11.88
C THR A 187 0.37 11.70 -12.12
N TRP A 188 1.39 11.97 -11.30
CA TRP A 188 2.28 13.11 -11.51
C TRP A 188 3.06 12.98 -12.81
N TYR A 189 3.58 11.79 -13.12
CA TYR A 189 4.25 11.51 -14.38
C TYR A 189 3.32 11.75 -15.58
N ALA A 190 2.10 11.22 -15.55
CA ALA A 190 1.10 11.42 -16.61
C ALA A 190 0.73 12.90 -16.80
N ASN A 191 0.51 13.64 -15.71
CA ASN A 191 0.04 15.02 -15.77
C ASN A 191 1.15 16.04 -16.08
N TRP A 192 2.40 15.79 -15.69
CA TRP A 192 3.50 16.77 -15.79
C TRP A 192 4.62 16.39 -16.75
N LEU A 193 4.92 15.10 -16.92
CA LEU A 193 6.04 14.62 -17.75
C LEU A 193 5.60 13.89 -19.03
N GLY A 194 4.38 13.34 -19.06
CA GLY A 194 4.00 12.26 -19.96
C GLY A 194 2.68 12.42 -20.70
N GLY A 195 2.16 13.64 -20.85
CA GLY A 195 1.24 13.94 -21.95
C GLY A 195 2.00 13.89 -23.27
N TRP A 196 2.40 12.70 -23.74
CA TRP A 196 2.91 12.56 -25.11
C TRP A 196 1.69 12.68 -26.04
N PRO A 197 1.63 13.71 -26.90
CA PRO A 197 0.63 13.75 -27.96
C PRO A 197 1.08 12.73 -29.02
N GLY A 198 0.54 11.52 -28.93
CA GLY A 198 0.52 10.55 -30.01
C GLY A 198 -0.76 10.71 -30.80
#